data_AF-A0A196KSV3-F1
#
_entry.id   AF-A0A196KSV3-F1
#
_cell.length_a   1.000
_cell.length_b   1.000
_cell.length_c   1.000
_cell.angle_alpha   90.00
_cell.angle_beta   90.00
_cell.angle_gamma   90.00
#
_symmetry.space_group_name_H-M   'P 1'
#
loop_
_entity.id
_entity.type
_entity.pdbx_description
1 polymer ?
#
loop_
_entity_poly.entity_id
_entity_poly.type
_entity_poly.pdbx_seq_one_letter_code
_entity_poly.pdbx_strand_id
1 'polypeptide(L)'
;MVRILLNIVALLVVAVLSAGGAILIAVNTPDGRDLGWVAGAAVSGYLLAPLLLASLSSFWEVGRSADARRGERRLLLVTVGVQVLATVAMCVFTVATGAAWWLTPLFLVVGVAAMAAAVALVPFLRRVDRARPADTSPPGYGRAEFRRDLRRILVTIVATLVGGAVVMGGLLALLAPDELSLVLRYAPLLAVMGGGIACVLVSGRLGRRIRDLVGGDMGRADRIGKVVVRNKDISLSPEDEELVAPFARLSWVSQVYQLAWVILFFVATAALQLFRFADDPTDPWPMWFVVAFGAALIAVIPVTVIQVRRTRSFAVAAEDRAPR
;
A
#
# COMPACT_ATOMS: atom_id res chain seq x y z
N MET A 1 -0.11 -16.38 -11.06
CA MET A 1 1.12 -16.51 -10.27
C MET A 1 2.16 -15.45 -10.57
N VAL A 2 2.55 -15.21 -11.85
CA VAL A 2 3.63 -14.27 -12.22
C VAL A 2 3.57 -12.89 -11.54
N ARG A 3 2.41 -12.22 -11.46
CA ARG A 3 2.33 -10.88 -10.80
C ARG A 3 2.40 -10.94 -9.27
N ILE A 4 1.91 -12.02 -8.66
CA ILE A 4 2.09 -12.23 -7.23
C ILE A 4 3.60 -12.37 -6.96
N LEU A 5 4.29 -13.15 -7.78
CA LEU A 5 5.74 -13.28 -7.72
C LEU A 5 6.46 -11.95 -7.95
N LEU A 6 6.09 -11.18 -8.98
CA LEU A 6 6.68 -9.85 -9.24
C LEU A 6 6.45 -8.87 -8.09
N ASN A 7 5.25 -8.87 -7.49
CA ASN A 7 4.97 -8.03 -6.33
C ASN A 7 5.80 -8.49 -5.11
N ILE A 8 5.91 -9.80 -4.88
CA ILE A 8 6.75 -10.35 -3.80
C ILE A 8 8.22 -9.97 -4.02
N VAL A 9 8.74 -10.13 -5.24
CA VAL A 9 10.11 -9.75 -5.60
C VAL A 9 10.32 -8.25 -5.41
N ALA A 10 9.38 -7.40 -5.84
CA ALA A 10 9.48 -5.96 -5.65
C ALA A 10 9.47 -5.57 -4.17
N LEU A 11 8.60 -6.18 -3.36
CA LEU A 11 8.58 -5.98 -1.91
C LEU A 11 9.87 -6.46 -1.24
N LEU A 12 10.42 -7.59 -1.68
CA LEU A 12 11.69 -8.12 -1.17
C LEU A 12 12.86 -7.20 -1.54
N VAL A 13 12.92 -6.70 -2.77
CA VAL A 13 13.92 -5.70 -3.20
C VAL A 13 13.81 -4.44 -2.35
N VAL A 14 12.60 -3.91 -2.13
CA VAL A 14 12.41 -2.74 -1.27
C VAL A 14 12.80 -3.02 0.19
N ALA A 15 12.50 -4.20 0.71
CA ALA A 15 12.89 -4.59 2.07
C ALA A 15 14.41 -4.67 2.21
N VAL A 16 15.10 -5.33 1.26
CA VAL A 16 16.57 -5.46 1.24
C VAL A 16 17.22 -4.08 1.08
N LEU A 17 16.74 -3.24 0.16
CA LEU A 17 17.28 -1.89 -0.03
C LEU A 17 17.01 -0.98 1.18
N SER A 18 15.84 -1.09 1.81
CA SER A 18 15.53 -0.37 3.04
C SER A 18 16.45 -0.79 4.20
N ALA A 19 16.65 -2.10 4.39
CA ALA A 19 17.53 -2.64 5.42
C ALA A 19 19.00 -2.26 5.17
N GLY A 20 19.48 -2.44 3.93
CA GLY A 20 20.82 -2.02 3.53
C GLY A 20 21.03 -0.52 3.69
N GLY A 21 20.03 0.30 3.34
CA GLY A 21 20.06 1.74 3.56
C GLY A 21 20.13 2.11 5.04
N ALA A 22 19.32 1.48 5.89
CA ALA A 22 19.33 1.69 7.33
C ALA A 22 20.69 1.32 7.96
N ILE A 23 21.27 0.17 7.58
CA ILE A 23 22.61 -0.25 8.04
C ILE A 23 23.67 0.76 7.58
N LEU A 24 23.62 1.17 6.32
CA LEU A 24 24.59 2.12 5.75
C LEU A 24 24.53 3.46 6.48
N ILE A 25 23.33 3.94 6.78
CA ILE A 25 23.11 5.17 7.56
C ILE A 25 23.66 4.99 8.98
N ALA A 26 23.31 3.90 9.66
CA ALA A 26 23.74 3.64 11.04
C ALA A 26 25.28 3.60 11.18
N VAL A 27 25.97 2.93 10.26
CA VAL A 27 27.45 2.82 10.29
C VAL A 27 28.17 4.13 9.94
N ASN A 28 27.51 5.03 9.20
CA ASN A 28 28.11 6.28 8.72
C ASN A 28 27.57 7.53 9.43
N THR A 29 26.86 7.36 10.53
CA THR A 29 26.34 8.46 11.36
C THR A 29 27.09 8.48 12.69
N PRO A 30 27.70 9.61 13.08
CA PRO A 30 28.34 9.73 14.40
C PRO A 30 27.36 9.47 15.55
N ASP A 31 27.84 8.85 16.62
CA ASP A 31 27.04 8.54 17.81
C ASP A 31 26.45 9.81 18.46
N GLY A 32 25.25 9.68 19.04
CA GLY A 32 24.61 10.73 19.84
C GLY A 32 23.74 11.74 19.09
N ARG A 33 23.43 11.53 17.81
CA ARG A 33 22.49 12.37 17.03
C ARG A 33 21.35 11.54 16.45
N ASP A 34 20.23 11.46 17.16
CA ASP A 34 19.08 10.67 16.71
C ASP A 34 18.17 11.47 15.77
N LEU A 35 18.46 11.37 14.47
CA LEU A 35 17.56 11.77 13.39
C LEU A 35 17.26 10.59 12.47
N GLY A 36 17.28 9.36 13.00
CA GLY A 36 17.06 8.15 12.22
C GLY A 36 15.71 8.15 11.49
N TRP A 37 14.70 8.82 12.05
CA TRP A 37 13.39 8.99 11.43
C TRP A 37 13.42 9.82 10.14
N VAL A 38 14.25 10.87 10.06
CA VAL A 38 14.40 11.70 8.86
C VAL A 38 15.00 10.86 7.74
N ALA A 39 16.04 10.10 8.06
CA ALA A 39 16.69 9.21 7.12
C ALA A 39 15.75 8.09 6.67
N GLY A 40 14.99 7.49 7.59
CA GLY A 40 13.96 6.49 7.29
C GLY A 40 12.87 7.03 6.36
N ALA A 41 12.38 8.25 6.59
CA ALA A 41 11.42 8.92 5.72
C ALA A 41 11.99 9.18 4.33
N ALA A 42 13.25 9.63 4.24
CA ALA A 42 13.94 9.84 2.97
C ALA A 42 14.11 8.53 2.18
N VAL A 43 14.65 7.48 2.80
CA VAL A 43 14.81 6.15 2.18
C VAL A 43 13.47 5.61 1.69
N SER A 44 12.43 5.72 2.52
CA SER A 44 11.07 5.31 2.16
C SER A 44 10.55 6.10 0.95
N GLY A 45 10.77 7.42 0.91
CA GLY A 45 10.38 8.25 -0.23
C GLY A 45 11.08 7.85 -1.53
N TYR A 46 12.38 7.54 -1.47
CA TYR A 46 13.15 7.10 -2.64
C TYR A 46 12.69 5.75 -3.20
N LEU A 47 12.30 4.81 -2.33
CA LEU A 47 11.95 3.44 -2.73
C LEU A 47 10.46 3.26 -3.01
N LEU A 48 9.59 3.79 -2.15
CA LEU A 48 8.14 3.58 -2.26
C LEU A 48 7.52 4.41 -3.37
N ALA A 49 7.98 5.64 -3.61
CA ALA A 49 7.35 6.51 -4.60
C ALA A 49 7.46 5.92 -6.04
N PRO A 50 8.64 5.50 -6.53
CA PRO A 50 8.75 4.81 -7.82
C PRO A 50 7.94 3.50 -7.89
N LEU A 51 7.92 2.73 -6.80
CA LEU A 51 7.18 1.48 -6.75
C LEU A 51 5.67 1.73 -6.90
N LEU A 52 5.14 2.75 -6.22
CA LEU A 52 3.74 3.15 -6.33
C LEU A 52 3.42 3.66 -7.75
N LEU A 53 4.32 4.44 -8.36
CA LEU A 53 4.19 4.87 -9.75
C LEU A 53 4.10 3.67 -10.70
N ALA A 54 5.06 2.74 -10.64
CA ALA A 54 5.05 1.54 -11.48
C ALA A 54 3.81 0.67 -11.27
N SER A 55 3.40 0.49 -10.00
CA SER A 55 2.22 -0.28 -9.64
C SER A 55 0.94 0.35 -10.23
N LEU A 56 0.73 1.65 -10.05
CA LEU A 56 -0.45 2.35 -10.54
C LEU A 56 -0.45 2.50 -12.08
N SER A 57 0.69 2.84 -12.68
CA SER A 57 0.81 3.01 -14.14
C SER A 57 0.75 1.68 -14.89
N SER A 58 1.16 0.56 -14.29
CA SER A 58 0.89 -0.77 -14.84
C SER A 58 -0.58 -1.16 -14.66
N PHE A 59 -1.19 -0.71 -13.56
CA PHE A 59 -2.58 -0.99 -13.21
C PHE A 59 -3.62 -0.16 -13.99
N TRP A 60 -3.26 0.91 -14.70
CA TRP A 60 -4.20 1.64 -15.56
C TRP A 60 -3.69 1.80 -16.99
N GLU A 61 -4.61 1.85 -17.96
CA GLU A 61 -4.28 2.14 -19.36
C GLU A 61 -4.28 3.64 -19.61
N VAL A 62 -3.18 4.27 -19.27
CA VAL A 62 -3.12 5.73 -19.26
C VAL A 62 -3.18 6.37 -20.66
N GLY A 63 -2.83 5.62 -21.71
CA GLY A 63 -2.86 6.12 -23.08
C GLY A 63 -4.27 6.31 -23.68
N ARG A 64 -5.32 5.69 -23.10
CA ARG A 64 -6.63 5.58 -23.75
C ARG A 64 -7.43 6.87 -23.81
N SER A 65 -7.35 7.72 -22.78
CA SER A 65 -8.15 8.94 -22.68
C SER A 65 -7.30 10.16 -22.29
N ALA A 66 -7.74 11.35 -22.69
CA ALA A 66 -7.07 12.60 -22.32
C ALA A 66 -7.10 12.86 -20.80
N ASP A 67 -8.13 12.36 -20.12
CA ASP A 67 -8.25 12.40 -18.66
C ASP A 67 -7.23 11.47 -18.00
N ALA A 68 -7.08 10.25 -18.50
CA ALA A 68 -6.09 9.33 -17.98
C ALA A 68 -4.67 9.90 -18.11
N ARG A 69 -4.30 10.48 -19.28
CA ARG A 69 -2.98 11.11 -19.48
C ARG A 69 -2.71 12.25 -18.48
N ARG A 70 -3.73 13.06 -18.17
CA ARG A 70 -3.63 14.10 -17.13
C ARG A 70 -3.42 13.48 -15.74
N GLY A 71 -4.08 12.35 -15.46
CA GLY A 71 -3.88 11.56 -14.23
C GLY A 71 -2.44 11.05 -14.06
N GLU A 72 -1.85 10.44 -15.08
CA GLU A 72 -0.46 9.95 -15.03
C GLU A 72 0.55 11.09 -14.90
N ARG A 73 0.34 12.21 -15.60
CA ARG A 73 1.21 13.38 -15.41
C ARG A 73 1.18 13.88 -13.97
N ARG A 74 0.00 13.95 -13.35
CA ARG A 74 -0.13 14.31 -11.93
C ARG A 74 0.55 13.29 -11.03
N LEU A 75 0.37 12.00 -11.30
CA LEU A 75 1.02 10.94 -10.53
C LEU A 75 2.53 11.05 -10.60
N LEU A 76 3.10 11.23 -11.80
CA LEU A 76 4.53 11.44 -12.01
C LEU A 76 5.03 12.69 -11.28
N LEU A 77 4.30 13.82 -11.37
CA LEU A 77 4.64 15.04 -10.64
C LEU A 77 4.66 14.83 -9.12
N VAL A 78 3.68 14.10 -8.58
CA VAL A 78 3.64 13.75 -7.15
C VAL A 78 4.83 12.86 -6.79
N THR A 79 5.13 11.84 -7.60
CA THR A 79 6.26 10.94 -7.34
C THR A 79 7.59 11.68 -7.36
N VAL A 80 7.83 12.55 -8.36
CA VAL A 80 9.03 13.39 -8.43
C VAL A 80 9.08 14.34 -7.24
N GLY A 81 7.96 14.96 -6.87
CA GLY A 81 7.86 15.83 -5.68
C GLY A 81 8.25 15.09 -4.40
N VAL A 82 7.80 13.84 -4.21
CA VAL A 82 8.19 13.00 -3.07
C VAL A 82 9.69 12.68 -3.09
N GLN A 83 10.29 12.42 -4.24
CA GLN A 83 11.74 12.21 -4.33
C GLN A 83 12.55 13.46 -4.03
N VAL A 84 12.08 14.63 -4.47
CA VAL A 84 12.69 15.92 -4.12
C VAL A 84 12.62 16.15 -2.61
N LEU A 85 11.45 15.90 -1.99
CA LEU A 85 11.30 15.99 -0.53
C LEU A 85 12.19 15.00 0.21
N ALA A 86 12.32 13.76 -0.29
CA ALA A 86 13.25 12.77 0.25
C ALA A 86 14.71 13.23 0.15
N THR A 87 15.07 13.90 -0.95
CA THR A 87 16.41 14.48 -1.13
C THR A 87 16.68 15.59 -0.13
N VAL A 88 15.73 16.52 0.04
CA VAL A 88 15.82 17.58 1.04
C VAL A 88 15.94 16.99 2.45
N ALA A 89 15.12 15.99 2.79
CA ALA A 89 15.20 15.30 4.07
C ALA A 89 16.56 14.63 4.29
N MET A 90 17.12 13.95 3.28
CA MET A 90 18.45 13.34 3.38
C MET A 90 19.57 14.39 3.50
N CYS A 91 19.45 15.53 2.81
CA CYS A 91 20.37 16.67 2.99
C CYS A 91 20.32 17.20 4.43
N VAL A 92 19.11 17.43 4.96
CA VAL A 92 18.93 17.90 6.34
C VAL A 92 19.50 16.88 7.32
N PHE A 93 19.23 15.59 7.11
CA PHE A 93 19.79 14.51 7.91
C PHE A 93 21.32 14.56 7.92
N THR A 94 21.96 14.50 6.74
CA THR A 94 23.43 14.48 6.62
C THR A 94 24.11 15.70 7.25
N VAL A 95 23.55 16.90 7.04
CA VAL A 95 24.09 18.13 7.65
C VAL A 95 23.89 18.15 9.16
N ALA A 96 22.69 17.80 9.64
CA ALA A 96 22.35 17.88 11.06
C ALA A 96 23.06 16.80 11.88
N THR A 97 23.25 15.59 11.35
CA THR A 97 23.94 14.51 12.05
C THR A 97 25.45 14.51 11.83
N GLY A 98 25.95 15.25 10.82
CA GLY A 98 27.35 15.15 10.41
C GLY A 98 27.68 13.79 9.77
N ALA A 99 26.66 13.07 9.28
CA ALA A 99 26.86 11.82 8.56
C ALA A 99 27.63 12.05 7.26
N ALA A 100 28.19 10.98 6.71
CA ALA A 100 29.04 11.08 5.53
C ALA A 100 28.33 11.78 4.35
N TRP A 101 28.95 12.82 3.80
CA TRP A 101 28.37 13.68 2.77
C TRP A 101 27.96 12.92 1.49
N TRP A 102 28.60 11.78 1.21
CA TRP A 102 28.31 10.94 0.05
C TRP A 102 27.00 10.14 0.16
N LEU A 103 26.39 10.03 1.35
CA LEU A 103 25.10 9.34 1.52
C LEU A 103 24.00 10.00 0.69
N THR A 104 23.91 11.33 0.71
CA THR A 104 22.93 12.10 -0.05
C THR A 104 22.99 11.83 -1.57
N PRO A 105 24.14 12.02 -2.25
CA PRO A 105 24.23 11.71 -3.69
C PRO A 105 24.02 10.22 -3.97
N LEU A 106 24.44 9.31 -3.10
CA LEU A 106 24.16 7.88 -3.29
C LEU A 106 22.66 7.58 -3.30
N PHE A 107 21.92 8.00 -2.28
CA PHE A 107 20.48 7.74 -2.20
C PHE A 107 19.70 8.46 -3.30
N LEU A 108 20.16 9.64 -3.72
CA LEU A 108 19.62 10.33 -4.90
C LEU A 108 19.80 9.47 -6.16
N VAL A 109 21.00 8.93 -6.41
CA VAL A 109 21.26 8.03 -7.54
C VAL A 109 20.39 6.78 -7.48
N VAL A 110 20.26 6.16 -6.30
CA VAL A 110 19.38 5.00 -6.09
C VAL A 110 17.92 5.35 -6.38
N GLY A 111 17.44 6.50 -5.90
CA GLY A 111 16.09 6.99 -6.17
C GLY A 111 15.82 7.24 -7.65
N VAL A 112 16.76 7.88 -8.35
CA VAL A 112 16.68 8.12 -9.80
C VAL A 112 16.70 6.79 -10.57
N ALA A 113 17.57 5.86 -10.19
CA ALA A 113 17.64 4.53 -10.79
C ALA A 113 16.34 3.74 -10.57
N ALA A 114 15.77 3.80 -9.35
CA ALA A 114 14.49 3.18 -9.03
C ALA A 114 13.34 3.79 -9.85
N MET A 115 13.33 5.11 -10.04
CA MET A 115 12.37 5.80 -10.91
C MET A 115 12.50 5.36 -12.38
N ALA A 116 13.73 5.33 -12.90
CA ALA A 116 13.99 4.89 -14.27
C ALA A 116 13.56 3.43 -14.48
N ALA A 117 13.89 2.54 -13.54
CA ALA A 117 13.48 1.15 -13.56
C ALA A 117 11.94 1.02 -13.47
N ALA A 118 11.29 1.79 -12.59
CA ALA A 118 9.84 1.83 -12.47
C ALA A 118 9.15 2.17 -13.80
N VAL A 119 9.61 3.22 -14.49
CA VAL A 119 9.08 3.65 -15.79
C VAL A 119 9.38 2.61 -16.88
N ALA A 120 10.61 2.07 -16.92
CA ALA A 120 11.02 1.07 -17.91
C ALA A 120 10.25 -0.26 -17.77
N LEU A 121 9.87 -0.64 -16.54
CA LEU A 121 9.12 -1.86 -16.27
C LEU A 121 7.62 -1.75 -16.61
N VAL A 122 7.04 -0.54 -16.68
CA VAL A 122 5.61 -0.35 -17.00
C VAL A 122 5.16 -1.12 -18.25
N PRO A 123 5.81 -0.99 -19.44
CA PRO A 123 5.38 -1.71 -20.63
C PRO A 123 5.45 -3.24 -20.46
N PHE A 124 6.49 -3.74 -19.79
CA PHE A 124 6.63 -5.17 -19.50
C PHE A 124 5.50 -5.66 -18.59
N LEU A 125 5.25 -4.96 -17.48
CA LEU A 125 4.16 -5.28 -16.55
C LEU A 125 2.80 -5.27 -17.25
N ARG A 126 2.57 -4.30 -18.14
CA ARG A 126 1.34 -4.22 -18.95
C ARG A 126 1.20 -5.41 -19.92
N ARG A 127 2.29 -5.86 -20.55
CA ARG A 127 2.26 -7.07 -21.42
C ARG A 127 1.90 -8.32 -20.63
N VAL A 128 2.53 -8.49 -19.46
CA VAL A 128 2.25 -9.62 -18.56
C VAL A 128 0.80 -9.61 -18.06
N ASP A 129 0.22 -8.43 -17.84
CA ASP A 129 -1.18 -8.31 -17.45
C ASP A 129 -2.15 -8.57 -18.60
N ARG A 130 -1.85 -8.09 -19.82
CA ARG A 130 -2.69 -8.34 -21.02
C ARG A 130 -2.70 -9.80 -21.46
N ALA A 131 -1.65 -10.55 -21.18
CA ALA A 131 -1.58 -11.98 -21.48
C ALA A 131 -2.51 -12.83 -20.58
N ARG A 132 -3.18 -12.24 -19.59
CA ARG A 132 -4.14 -12.98 -18.76
C ARG A 132 -5.51 -13.06 -19.42
N PRO A 133 -6.22 -14.18 -19.27
CA PRO A 133 -7.64 -14.25 -19.59
C PRO A 133 -8.40 -13.21 -18.79
N ALA A 134 -9.37 -12.55 -19.42
CA ALA A 134 -10.30 -11.67 -18.72
C ALA A 134 -11.04 -12.46 -17.62
N ASP A 135 -11.25 -11.84 -16.45
CA ASP A 135 -12.05 -12.47 -15.40
C ASP A 135 -13.51 -12.47 -15.83
N THR A 136 -14.01 -13.63 -16.27
CA THR A 136 -15.42 -13.83 -16.66
C THR A 136 -16.33 -14.05 -15.46
N SER A 137 -15.85 -13.83 -14.23
CA SER A 137 -16.68 -13.93 -13.03
C SER A 137 -17.89 -13.00 -13.14
N PRO A 138 -19.10 -13.45 -12.76
CA PRO A 138 -20.30 -12.62 -12.77
C PRO A 138 -20.07 -11.31 -12.01
N PRO A 139 -20.67 -10.19 -12.47
CA PRO A 139 -20.54 -8.90 -11.80
C PRO A 139 -21.25 -8.92 -10.44
N GLY A 140 -20.51 -9.28 -9.39
CA GLY A 140 -21.02 -9.32 -8.02
C GLY A 140 -20.03 -9.90 -7.03
N TYR A 141 -20.30 -9.68 -5.74
CA TYR A 141 -19.52 -10.24 -4.63
C TYR A 141 -20.46 -11.03 -3.70
N GLY A 142 -20.49 -12.35 -3.92
CA GLY A 142 -21.42 -13.24 -3.23
C GLY A 142 -20.92 -13.72 -1.85
N ARG A 143 -21.83 -14.31 -1.07
CA ARG A 143 -21.52 -14.89 0.25
C ARG A 143 -20.43 -15.97 0.19
N ALA A 144 -20.41 -16.78 -0.88
CA ALA A 144 -19.40 -17.83 -1.06
C ALA A 144 -18.00 -17.25 -1.29
N GLU A 145 -17.89 -16.16 -2.06
CA GLU A 145 -16.61 -15.46 -2.24
C GLU A 145 -16.14 -14.82 -0.94
N PHE A 146 -17.05 -14.19 -0.19
CA PHE A 146 -16.76 -13.63 1.13
C PHE A 146 -16.20 -14.68 2.10
N ARG A 147 -16.84 -15.85 2.22
CA ARG A 147 -16.36 -16.94 3.08
C ARG A 147 -14.98 -17.44 2.65
N ARG A 148 -14.73 -17.54 1.35
CA ARG A 148 -13.43 -17.97 0.81
C ARG A 148 -12.33 -16.96 1.14
N ASP A 149 -12.61 -15.67 1.00
CA ASP A 149 -11.66 -14.62 1.31
C ASP A 149 -11.40 -14.53 2.81
N LEU A 150 -12.45 -14.64 3.64
CA LEU A 150 -12.30 -14.72 5.10
C LEU A 150 -11.43 -15.91 5.50
N ARG A 151 -11.66 -17.11 4.94
CA ARG A 151 -10.82 -18.28 5.18
C ARG A 151 -9.36 -18.04 4.79
N ARG A 152 -9.11 -17.39 3.65
CA ARG A 152 -7.74 -17.05 3.21
C ARG A 152 -7.06 -16.06 4.16
N ILE A 153 -7.79 -15.05 4.63
CA ILE A 153 -7.28 -14.09 5.61
C ILE A 153 -6.92 -14.80 6.91
N LEU A 154 -7.83 -15.62 7.45
CA LEU A 154 -7.58 -16.41 8.66
C LEU A 154 -6.37 -17.35 8.52
N VAL A 155 -6.28 -18.08 7.40
CA VAL A 155 -5.13 -18.96 7.11
C VAL A 155 -3.84 -18.14 7.02
N THR A 156 -3.87 -16.96 6.41
CA THR A 156 -2.69 -16.10 6.31
C THR A 156 -2.26 -15.61 7.69
N ILE A 157 -3.20 -15.14 8.54
CA ILE A 157 -2.92 -14.72 9.92
C ILE A 157 -2.24 -15.85 10.70
N VAL A 158 -2.84 -17.06 10.69
CA VAL A 158 -2.30 -18.23 11.39
C VAL A 158 -0.93 -18.63 10.82
N ALA A 159 -0.77 -18.65 9.50
CA ALA A 159 0.50 -18.99 8.87
C ALA A 159 1.59 -17.96 9.20
N THR A 160 1.29 -16.67 9.22
CA THR A 160 2.25 -15.62 9.61
C THR A 160 2.55 -15.62 11.10
N LEU A 161 1.57 -15.98 11.94
CA LEU A 161 1.77 -16.14 13.39
C LEU A 161 2.75 -17.30 13.65
N VAL A 162 2.42 -18.49 13.16
CA VAL A 162 3.21 -19.71 13.38
C VAL A 162 4.57 -19.60 12.68
N GLY A 163 4.58 -19.20 11.41
CA GLY A 163 5.82 -19.04 10.64
C GLY A 163 6.71 -17.95 11.23
N GLY A 164 6.14 -16.80 11.61
CA GLY A 164 6.86 -15.72 12.28
C GLY A 164 7.43 -16.15 13.62
N ALA A 165 6.65 -16.85 14.45
CA ALA A 165 7.11 -17.37 15.74
C ALA A 165 8.23 -18.41 15.59
N VAL A 166 8.11 -19.34 14.64
CA VAL A 166 9.13 -20.38 14.37
C VAL A 166 10.41 -19.76 13.85
N VAL A 167 10.34 -18.87 12.86
CA VAL A 167 11.52 -18.23 12.27
C VAL A 167 12.22 -17.35 13.29
N MET A 168 11.48 -16.49 13.98
CA MET A 168 12.04 -15.60 14.98
C MET A 168 12.55 -16.36 16.21
N GLY A 169 11.79 -17.34 16.72
CA GLY A 169 12.21 -18.16 17.84
C GLY A 169 13.44 -19.01 17.53
N GLY A 170 13.53 -19.55 16.31
CA GLY A 170 14.73 -20.26 15.86
C GLY A 170 15.95 -19.34 15.75
N LEU A 171 15.79 -18.13 15.21
CA LEU A 171 16.87 -17.14 15.14
C LEU A 171 17.32 -16.68 16.53
N LEU A 172 16.39 -16.38 17.43
CA LEU A 172 16.69 -15.95 18.79
C LEU A 172 17.34 -17.08 19.60
N ALA A 173 16.84 -18.32 19.49
CA ALA A 173 17.47 -19.46 20.15
C ALA A 173 18.94 -19.66 19.74
N LEU A 174 19.31 -19.28 18.52
CA LEU A 174 20.67 -19.39 17.99
C LEU A 174 21.56 -18.19 18.33
N LEU A 175 21.00 -16.97 18.35
CA LEU A 175 21.77 -15.73 18.42
C LEU A 175 21.66 -14.98 19.76
N ALA A 176 20.54 -15.12 20.47
CA ALA A 176 20.20 -14.42 21.71
C ALA A 176 19.13 -15.21 22.50
N PRO A 177 19.48 -16.35 23.12
CA PRO A 177 18.50 -17.26 23.74
C PRO A 177 17.77 -16.67 24.95
N ASP A 178 18.37 -15.67 25.60
CA ASP A 178 17.79 -14.85 26.66
C ASP A 178 16.63 -13.96 26.18
N GLU A 179 16.58 -13.66 24.88
CA GLU A 179 15.57 -12.81 24.25
C GLU A 179 14.36 -13.60 23.69
N LEU A 180 14.22 -14.89 23.99
CA LEU A 180 13.12 -15.72 23.49
C LEU A 180 11.72 -15.18 23.86
N SER A 181 11.61 -14.40 24.92
CA SER A 181 10.36 -13.73 25.32
C SER A 181 9.85 -12.75 24.25
N LEU A 182 10.74 -12.17 23.42
CA LEU A 182 10.39 -11.30 22.30
C LEU A 182 9.51 -12.02 21.26
N VAL A 183 9.54 -13.35 21.21
CA VAL A 183 8.68 -14.13 20.32
C VAL A 183 7.20 -13.87 20.61
N LEU A 184 6.84 -13.86 21.89
CA LEU A 184 5.46 -13.61 22.32
C LEU A 184 5.03 -12.17 22.02
N ARG A 185 5.98 -11.22 22.00
CA ARG A 185 5.75 -9.81 21.70
C ARG A 185 5.52 -9.56 20.21
N TYR A 186 6.39 -10.08 19.34
CA TYR A 186 6.39 -9.74 17.91
C TYR A 186 5.59 -10.70 17.02
N ALA A 187 5.41 -11.97 17.41
CA ALA A 187 4.65 -12.92 16.59
C ALA A 187 3.18 -12.49 16.37
N PRO A 188 2.44 -11.97 17.38
CA PRO A 188 1.11 -11.42 17.16
C PRO A 188 1.12 -10.23 16.19
N LEU A 189 2.15 -9.38 16.21
CA LEU A 189 2.29 -8.26 15.27
C LEU A 189 2.45 -8.76 13.83
N LEU A 190 3.30 -9.76 13.63
CA LEU A 190 3.46 -10.41 12.32
C LEU A 190 2.14 -11.02 11.83
N ALA A 191 1.34 -11.59 12.73
CA ALA A 191 0.02 -12.12 12.42
C ALA A 191 -0.97 -11.03 11.94
N VAL A 192 -0.99 -9.89 12.65
CA VAL A 192 -1.81 -8.73 12.28
C VAL A 192 -1.37 -8.16 10.93
N MET A 193 -0.06 -8.03 10.69
CA MET A 193 0.50 -7.62 9.39
C MET A 193 0.12 -8.61 8.29
N GLY A 194 0.17 -9.92 8.57
CA GLY A 194 -0.27 -10.98 7.65
C GLY A 194 -1.73 -10.84 7.25
N GLY A 195 -2.61 -10.54 8.21
CA GLY A 195 -4.01 -10.20 7.94
C GLY A 195 -4.15 -8.96 7.04
N GLY A 196 -3.36 -7.91 7.30
CA GLY A 196 -3.28 -6.72 6.45
C GLY A 196 -2.89 -7.06 5.02
N ILE A 197 -1.83 -7.84 4.83
CA ILE A 197 -1.36 -8.31 3.52
C ILE A 197 -2.46 -9.10 2.80
N ALA A 198 -3.14 -10.02 3.49
CA ALA A 198 -4.24 -10.79 2.90
C ALA A 198 -5.39 -9.88 2.43
N CYS A 199 -5.77 -8.88 3.22
CA CYS A 199 -6.76 -7.87 2.85
C CYS A 199 -6.30 -7.02 1.64
N VAL A 200 -5.02 -6.65 1.54
CA VAL A 200 -4.44 -5.99 0.35
C VAL A 200 -4.57 -6.88 -0.88
N LEU A 201 -4.27 -8.18 -0.77
CA LEU A 201 -4.38 -9.11 -1.90
C LEU A 201 -5.83 -9.27 -2.38
N VAL A 202 -6.79 -9.33 -1.46
CA VAL A 202 -8.22 -9.35 -1.77
C VAL A 202 -8.65 -8.04 -2.44
N SER A 203 -8.29 -6.89 -1.86
CA SER A 203 -8.58 -5.57 -2.44
C SER A 203 -7.96 -5.42 -3.84
N GLY A 204 -6.72 -5.88 -4.04
CA GLY A 204 -6.07 -5.86 -5.35
C GLY A 204 -6.77 -6.74 -6.39
N ARG A 205 -7.35 -7.89 -5.98
CA ARG A 205 -8.19 -8.71 -6.86
C ARG A 205 -9.49 -8.00 -7.22
N LEU A 206 -10.18 -7.41 -6.25
CA LEU A 206 -11.42 -6.66 -6.50
C LEU A 206 -11.16 -5.41 -7.35
N GLY A 207 -10.06 -4.72 -7.10
CA GLY A 207 -9.58 -3.62 -7.93
C GLY A 207 -9.40 -4.06 -9.38
N ARG A 208 -8.79 -5.23 -9.63
CA ARG A 208 -8.68 -5.77 -11.01
C ARG A 208 -10.04 -5.98 -11.66
N ARG A 209 -11.02 -6.57 -10.96
CA ARG A 209 -12.38 -6.71 -11.49
C ARG A 209 -13.01 -5.36 -11.82
N ILE A 210 -12.79 -4.34 -10.98
CA ILE A 210 -13.24 -2.96 -11.23
C ILE A 210 -12.52 -2.38 -12.47
N ARG A 211 -11.22 -2.60 -12.60
CA ARG A 211 -10.44 -2.18 -13.77
C ARG A 211 -10.99 -2.82 -15.04
N ASP A 212 -11.19 -4.14 -15.03
CA ASP A 212 -11.66 -4.90 -16.19
C ASP A 212 -13.08 -4.46 -16.59
N LEU A 213 -13.94 -4.19 -15.60
CA LEU A 213 -15.28 -3.65 -15.80
C LEU A 213 -15.28 -2.31 -16.56
N VAL A 214 -14.33 -1.41 -16.28
CA VAL A 214 -14.22 -0.12 -16.98
C VAL A 214 -13.29 -0.16 -18.19
N GLY A 215 -12.86 -1.35 -18.61
CA GLY A 215 -11.90 -1.52 -19.72
C GLY A 215 -10.51 -0.94 -19.44
N GLY A 216 -10.12 -0.76 -18.17
CA GLY A 216 -8.81 -0.25 -17.78
C GLY A 216 -8.59 1.25 -17.98
N ASP A 217 -9.61 2.02 -18.37
CA ASP A 217 -9.52 3.47 -18.47
C ASP A 217 -9.71 4.12 -17.10
N MET A 218 -8.64 4.73 -16.57
CA MET A 218 -8.65 5.46 -15.30
C MET A 218 -9.61 6.65 -15.33
N GLY A 219 -9.77 7.32 -16.47
CA GLY A 219 -10.68 8.45 -16.62
C GLY A 219 -12.14 7.99 -16.49
N ARG A 220 -12.49 6.86 -17.11
CA ARG A 220 -13.80 6.23 -16.97
C ARG A 220 -14.08 5.81 -15.53
N ALA A 221 -13.13 5.15 -14.87
CA ALA A 221 -13.24 4.81 -13.44
C ALA A 221 -13.44 6.05 -12.54
N ASP A 222 -12.73 7.15 -12.79
CA ASP A 222 -12.87 8.39 -12.02
C ASP A 222 -14.24 9.06 -12.24
N ARG A 223 -14.77 9.07 -13.48
CA ARG A 223 -16.12 9.60 -13.77
C ARG A 223 -17.19 8.78 -13.07
N ILE A 224 -17.21 7.46 -13.25
CA ILE A 224 -18.18 6.58 -12.58
C ILE A 224 -18.01 6.67 -11.06
N GLY A 225 -16.77 6.69 -10.56
CA GLY A 225 -16.47 6.83 -9.13
C GLY A 225 -16.94 8.15 -8.53
N LYS A 226 -16.92 9.26 -9.28
CA LYS A 226 -17.49 10.54 -8.83
C LYS A 226 -18.99 10.46 -8.64
N VAL A 227 -19.71 9.77 -9.53
CA VAL A 227 -21.15 9.55 -9.40
C VAL A 227 -21.44 8.62 -8.22
N VAL A 228 -20.82 7.44 -8.19
CA VAL A 228 -21.12 6.39 -7.21
C VAL A 228 -20.61 6.72 -5.80
N VAL A 229 -19.33 7.08 -5.67
CA VAL A 229 -18.65 7.22 -4.36
C VAL A 229 -18.85 8.62 -3.80
N ARG A 230 -18.82 9.64 -4.67
CA ARG A 230 -18.89 11.05 -4.25
C ARG A 230 -20.28 11.65 -4.42
N ASN A 231 -21.25 10.93 -5.00
CA ASN A 231 -22.61 11.43 -5.28
C ASN A 231 -22.61 12.75 -6.07
N LYS A 232 -21.69 12.87 -7.03
CA LYS A 232 -21.64 14.04 -7.91
C LYS A 232 -22.61 13.88 -9.06
N ASP A 233 -23.35 14.93 -9.36
CA ASP A 233 -24.22 15.00 -10.53
C ASP A 233 -23.37 15.32 -11.77
N ILE A 234 -23.00 14.27 -12.50
CA ILE A 234 -22.20 14.34 -13.73
C ILE A 234 -22.93 13.46 -14.74
N SER A 235 -23.23 14.00 -15.93
CA SER A 235 -23.81 13.22 -17.00
C SER A 235 -22.85 12.12 -17.44
N LEU A 236 -23.32 10.88 -17.39
CA LEU A 236 -22.60 9.73 -17.88
C LEU A 236 -23.06 9.42 -19.30
N SER A 237 -22.18 8.82 -20.10
CA SER A 237 -22.60 8.25 -21.38
C SER A 237 -23.52 7.04 -21.13
N PRO A 238 -24.40 6.67 -22.07
CA PRO A 238 -25.25 5.47 -21.90
C PRO A 238 -24.45 4.21 -21.56
N GLU A 239 -23.28 4.04 -22.18
CA GLU A 239 -22.37 2.93 -21.86
C GLU A 239 -21.79 3.00 -20.44
N ASP A 240 -21.54 4.21 -19.91
CA ASP A 240 -21.05 4.40 -18.54
C ASP A 240 -22.17 4.15 -17.51
N GLU A 241 -23.41 4.51 -17.83
CA GLU A 241 -24.58 4.29 -16.98
C GLU A 241 -24.83 2.80 -16.69
N GLU A 242 -24.67 1.93 -17.70
CA GLU A 242 -24.79 0.47 -17.54
C GLU A 242 -23.75 -0.11 -16.56
N LEU A 243 -22.59 0.53 -16.43
CA LEU A 243 -21.50 0.08 -15.56
C LEU A 243 -21.64 0.56 -14.11
N VAL A 244 -22.54 1.50 -13.81
CA VAL A 244 -22.65 2.13 -12.48
C VAL A 244 -23.02 1.10 -11.42
N ALA A 245 -24.04 0.27 -11.68
CA ALA A 245 -24.50 -0.77 -10.75
C ALA A 245 -23.42 -1.82 -10.44
N PRO A 246 -22.79 -2.49 -11.43
CA PRO A 246 -21.72 -3.45 -11.15
C PRO A 246 -20.49 -2.79 -10.52
N PHE A 247 -20.17 -1.55 -10.88
CA PHE A 247 -19.08 -0.80 -10.26
C PHE A 247 -19.34 -0.54 -8.78
N ALA A 248 -20.53 -0.07 -8.42
CA ALA A 248 -20.92 0.17 -7.04
C ALA A 248 -20.79 -1.10 -6.20
N ARG A 249 -21.30 -2.23 -6.69
CA ARG A 249 -21.26 -3.55 -6.02
C ARG A 249 -19.84 -4.01 -5.69
N LEU A 250 -18.87 -3.81 -6.58
CA LEU A 250 -17.48 -4.20 -6.33
C LEU A 250 -16.72 -3.15 -5.50
N SER A 251 -17.01 -1.87 -5.73
CA SER A 251 -16.28 -0.76 -5.10
C SER A 251 -16.48 -0.73 -3.59
N TRP A 252 -17.70 -0.90 -3.08
CA TRP A 252 -17.92 -0.85 -1.61
C TRP A 252 -17.18 -1.99 -0.90
N VAL A 253 -17.15 -3.19 -1.48
CA VAL A 253 -16.42 -4.34 -0.94
C VAL A 253 -14.92 -4.06 -0.96
N SER A 254 -14.41 -3.56 -2.09
CA SER A 254 -13.00 -3.18 -2.21
C SER A 254 -12.59 -2.15 -1.15
N GLN A 255 -13.41 -1.12 -0.93
CA GLN A 255 -13.18 -0.09 0.09
C GLN A 255 -13.19 -0.65 1.51
N VAL A 256 -14.06 -1.64 1.82
CA VAL A 256 -14.06 -2.31 3.13
C VAL A 256 -12.76 -3.07 3.36
N TYR A 257 -12.28 -3.84 2.39
CA TYR A 257 -10.97 -4.50 2.50
C TYR A 257 -9.82 -3.49 2.56
N GLN A 258 -9.95 -2.34 1.88
CA GLN A 258 -8.97 -1.26 1.96
C GLN A 258 -8.86 -0.69 3.37
N LEU A 259 -10.00 -0.36 3.95
CA LEU A 259 -10.08 0.13 5.32
C LEU A 259 -9.54 -0.91 6.31
N ALA A 260 -9.89 -2.19 6.14
CA ALA A 260 -9.42 -3.26 6.99
C ALA A 260 -7.88 -3.39 6.98
N TRP A 261 -7.24 -3.40 5.80
CA TRP A 261 -5.78 -3.50 5.76
C TRP A 261 -5.08 -2.27 6.33
N VAL A 262 -5.62 -1.06 6.09
CA VAL A 262 -5.08 0.19 6.67
C VAL A 262 -5.10 0.13 8.19
N ILE A 263 -6.24 -0.30 8.77
CA ILE A 263 -6.38 -0.45 10.23
C ILE A 263 -5.42 -1.51 10.76
N LEU A 264 -5.30 -2.68 10.10
CA LEU A 264 -4.40 -3.75 10.55
C LEU A 264 -2.93 -3.32 10.52
N PHE A 265 -2.46 -2.68 9.44
CA PHE A 265 -1.08 -2.17 9.42
C PHE A 265 -0.86 -1.06 10.42
N PHE A 266 -1.84 -0.17 10.64
CA PHE A 266 -1.75 0.82 11.69
C PHE A 266 -1.59 0.18 13.06
N VAL A 267 -2.46 -0.77 13.43
CA VAL A 267 -2.40 -1.44 14.74
C VAL A 267 -1.04 -2.12 14.92
N ALA A 268 -0.55 -2.84 13.90
CA ALA A 268 0.75 -3.50 13.97
C ALA A 268 1.91 -2.50 14.10
N THR A 269 1.92 -1.44 13.30
CA THR A 269 2.99 -0.42 13.34
C THR A 269 2.95 0.43 14.60
N ALA A 270 1.77 0.81 15.07
CA ALA A 270 1.60 1.53 16.32
C ALA A 270 2.05 0.69 17.51
N ALA A 271 1.68 -0.59 17.56
CA ALA A 271 2.15 -1.48 18.61
C ALA A 271 3.68 -1.67 18.57
N LEU A 272 4.27 -1.79 17.37
CA LEU A 272 5.73 -1.81 17.20
C LEU A 272 6.40 -0.53 17.76
N GLN A 273 5.81 0.64 17.50
CA GLN A 273 6.31 1.90 18.04
C GLN A 273 6.13 2.01 19.55
N LEU A 274 4.99 1.58 20.10
CA LEU A 274 4.77 1.55 21.55
C LEU A 274 5.76 0.61 22.25
N PHE A 275 6.12 -0.49 21.59
CA PHE A 275 7.16 -1.39 22.09
C PHE A 275 8.53 -0.73 22.10
N ARG A 276 8.92 -0.06 21.01
CA ARG A 276 10.16 0.71 20.96
C ARG A 276 10.20 1.80 22.04
N PHE A 277 9.10 2.51 22.27
CA PHE A 277 9.00 3.51 23.34
C PHE A 277 9.10 2.91 24.74
N ALA A 278 8.56 1.70 24.95
CA ALA A 278 8.68 1.01 26.23
C ALA A 278 10.13 0.57 26.49
N ASP A 279 10.88 0.21 25.44
CA ASP A 279 12.27 -0.21 25.53
C ASP A 279 13.22 0.99 25.69
N ASP A 280 12.93 2.11 25.03
CA ASP A 280 13.63 3.40 25.18
C ASP A 280 12.64 4.57 25.29
N PRO A 281 12.22 4.94 26.52
CA PRO A 281 11.30 6.06 26.74
C PRO A 281 11.90 7.44 26.45
N THR A 282 13.22 7.53 26.24
CA THR A 282 13.88 8.82 25.99
C THR A 282 13.74 9.27 24.54
N ASP A 283 13.51 8.34 23.61
CA ASP A 283 13.18 8.62 22.21
C ASP A 283 11.70 9.03 22.10
N PRO A 284 11.38 10.31 21.81
CA PRO A 284 10.00 10.75 21.69
C PRO A 284 9.37 10.34 20.35
N TRP A 285 10.17 9.92 19.36
CA TRP A 285 9.71 9.63 18.00
C TRP A 285 8.58 8.61 17.91
N PRO A 286 8.64 7.44 18.59
CA PRO A 286 7.60 6.43 18.44
C PRO A 286 6.24 6.97 18.93
N MET A 287 6.23 7.82 19.96
CA MET A 287 5.01 8.47 20.44
C MET A 287 4.49 9.51 19.43
N TRP A 288 5.35 10.36 18.87
CA TRP A 288 4.96 11.30 17.80
C TRP A 288 4.40 10.58 16.58
N PHE A 289 5.02 9.47 16.16
CA PHE A 289 4.54 8.63 15.07
C PHE A 289 3.14 8.08 15.36
N VAL A 290 2.93 7.49 16.54
CA VAL A 290 1.63 6.93 16.95
C VAL A 290 0.55 8.02 16.98
N VAL A 291 0.86 9.19 17.55
CA VAL A 291 -0.08 10.33 17.62
C VAL A 291 -0.40 10.87 16.23
N ALA A 292 0.61 11.16 15.40
CA ALA A 292 0.42 11.71 14.07
C ALA A 292 -0.35 10.73 13.16
N PHE A 293 0.03 9.45 13.17
CA PHE A 293 -0.61 8.44 12.35
C PHE A 293 -2.01 8.10 12.88
N GLY A 294 -2.21 8.12 14.20
CA GLY A 294 -3.53 7.97 14.83
C GLY A 294 -4.47 9.12 14.47
N ALA A 295 -3.99 10.37 14.50
CA ALA A 295 -4.74 11.54 14.05
C ALA A 295 -5.11 11.44 12.57
N ALA A 296 -4.19 10.99 11.72
CA ALA A 296 -4.46 10.74 10.31
C ALA A 296 -5.58 9.69 10.11
N LEU A 297 -5.59 8.61 10.89
CA LEU A 297 -6.67 7.63 10.86
C LEU A 297 -8.01 8.21 11.33
N ILE A 298 -8.02 8.96 12.44
CA ILE A 298 -9.23 9.60 12.95
C ILE A 298 -9.82 10.55 11.89
N ALA A 299 -8.98 11.20 11.08
CA ALA A 299 -9.44 12.03 9.97
C ALA A 299 -9.93 11.20 8.75
N VAL A 300 -9.22 10.12 8.38
CA VAL A 300 -9.48 9.36 7.14
C VAL A 300 -10.60 8.31 7.29
N ILE A 301 -10.71 7.67 8.46
CA ILE A 301 -11.68 6.60 8.71
C ILE A 301 -13.12 7.09 8.53
N PRO A 302 -13.57 8.23 9.12
CA PRO A 302 -14.93 8.70 8.96
C PRO A 302 -15.28 8.96 7.50
N VAL A 303 -14.38 9.61 6.75
CA VAL A 303 -14.55 9.87 5.31
C VAL A 303 -14.71 8.57 4.54
N THR A 304 -13.87 7.58 4.82
CA THR A 304 -13.91 6.27 4.17
C THR A 304 -15.18 5.49 4.51
N VAL A 305 -15.61 5.50 5.77
CA VAL A 305 -16.86 4.86 6.22
C VAL A 305 -18.08 5.51 5.55
N ILE A 306 -18.11 6.83 5.43
CA ILE A 306 -19.17 7.55 4.70
C ILE A 306 -19.19 7.13 3.23
N GLN A 307 -18.03 7.06 2.58
CA GLN A 307 -17.91 6.61 1.19
C GLN A 307 -18.39 5.17 1.00
N VAL A 308 -18.02 4.25 1.90
CA VAL A 308 -18.49 2.86 1.89
C VAL A 308 -20.01 2.80 2.02
N ARG A 309 -20.59 3.54 2.98
CA ARG A 309 -22.04 3.58 3.20
C ARG A 309 -22.79 4.07 1.96
N ARG A 310 -22.31 5.16 1.34
CA ARG A 310 -22.90 5.73 0.11
C ARG A 310 -22.81 4.76 -1.07
N THR A 311 -21.64 4.18 -1.28
CA THR A 311 -21.41 3.20 -2.36
C THR A 311 -22.31 1.98 -2.18
N ARG A 312 -22.48 1.52 -0.93
CA ARG A 312 -23.39 0.41 -0.59
C ARG A 312 -24.86 0.76 -0.82
N SER A 313 -25.33 1.92 -0.36
CA SER A 313 -26.73 2.32 -0.59
C SER A 313 -27.04 2.43 -2.07
N PHE A 314 -26.09 2.93 -2.86
CA PHE A 314 -26.22 2.99 -4.31
C PHE A 314 -26.32 1.58 -4.93
N ALA A 315 -25.47 0.65 -4.48
CA ALA A 315 -25.49 -0.73 -4.95
C ALA A 315 -26.83 -1.43 -4.68
N VAL A 316 -27.41 -1.22 -3.49
CA VAL A 316 -28.72 -1.79 -3.12
C VAL A 316 -29.83 -1.18 -3.98
N ALA A 317 -29.87 0.14 -4.12
CA ALA A 317 -30.89 0.81 -4.93
C ALA A 317 -30.83 0.41 -6.43
N ALA A 318 -29.62 0.11 -6.93
CA ALA A 318 -29.44 -0.38 -8.29
C ALA A 318 -29.94 -1.82 -8.48
N GLU A 319 -29.83 -2.67 -7.46
CA GLU A 319 -30.41 -4.03 -7.48
C GLU A 319 -31.94 -4.00 -7.51
N ASP A 320 -32.56 -3.07 -6.77
CA ASP A 320 -34.02 -2.93 -6.74
C ASP A 320 -34.62 -2.45 -8.07
N ARG A 321 -33.82 -1.76 -8.91
CA ARG A 321 -34.24 -1.23 -10.22
C ARG A 321 -33.98 -2.20 -11.38
N ALA A 322 -33.20 -3.26 -11.19
CA ALA A 322 -32.92 -4.20 -12.26
C ALA A 322 -34.18 -5.06 -12.55
N PRO A 323 -34.65 -5.15 -13.80
CA PRO A 323 -35.73 -6.06 -14.16
C PRO A 323 -35.29 -7.50 -13.83
N ARG A 324 -36.17 -8.22 -13.11
CA ARG A 324 -35.95 -9.62 -12.71
C ARG A 324 -36.04 -10.58 -13.88
#